data_AF-A0A7C2JFR2-F1
#
_entry.id   AF-A0A7C2JFR2-F1
#
_cell.length_a   1.000
_cell.length_b   1.000
_cell.length_c   1.000
_cell.angle_alpha   90.00
_cell.angle_beta   90.00
_cell.angle_gamma   90.00
#
_symmetry.space_group_name_H-M   'P 1'
#
loop_
_entity.id
_entity.type
_entity.pdbx_description
1 polymer ?
#
loop_
_entity_poly.entity_id
_entity_poly.type
_entity_poly.pdbx_seq_one_letter_code
_entity_poly.pdbx_strand_id
1 'polypeptide(L)'
;HVQDVARAGILAMERQDADYEVFNVGTGRSLTILQIAQVLINHLAEGEVEPQIVGQYRRGDIRHCFADIGRIRQKLGFQPQVAFEEGVADLISWVREQEATDGFGVVDRELRGKELIV
;
A
#
# COMPACT_ATOMS: atom_id res chain seq x y z
N HIS A 1 -2.40 4.73 -5.65
CA HIS A 1 -1.58 5.93 -5.45
C HIS A 1 -2.35 6.95 -4.60
N VAL A 2 -1.68 7.87 -3.88
CA VAL A 2 -2.36 8.84 -3.00
C VAL A 2 -3.27 9.82 -3.78
N GLN A 3 -2.92 10.15 -5.02
CA GLN A 3 -3.75 10.99 -5.88
C GLN A 3 -5.11 10.36 -6.20
N ASP A 4 -5.18 9.04 -6.39
CA ASP A 4 -6.46 8.35 -6.58
C ASP A 4 -7.33 8.45 -5.32
N VAL A 5 -6.72 8.38 -4.13
CA VAL A 5 -7.44 8.54 -2.86
C VAL A 5 -8.01 9.96 -2.74
N ALA A 6 -7.20 10.97 -3.05
CA ALA A 6 -7.66 12.36 -3.06
C ALA A 6 -8.81 12.57 -4.07
N ARG A 7 -8.70 12.03 -5.28
CA ARG A 7 -9.75 12.10 -6.31
C ARG A 7 -11.04 11.39 -5.87
N ALA A 8 -10.95 10.26 -5.17
CA ALA A 8 -12.13 9.61 -4.60
C ALA A 8 -12.86 10.52 -3.60
N GLY A 9 -12.11 11.24 -2.75
CA GLY A 9 -12.66 12.24 -1.84
C GLY A 9 -13.34 13.40 -2.57
N ILE A 10 -12.72 13.91 -3.63
CA ILE A 10 -13.31 14.97 -4.48
C ILE A 10 -14.62 14.47 -5.12
N LEU A 11 -14.61 13.28 -5.71
CA LEU A 11 -15.83 12.69 -6.30
C LEU A 11 -16.95 12.53 -5.28
N ALA A 12 -16.63 12.16 -4.05
CA ALA A 12 -17.62 12.06 -2.98
C ALA A 12 -18.19 13.43 -2.58
N MET A 13 -17.40 14.51 -2.62
CA MET A 13 -17.88 15.87 -2.34
C MET A 13 -18.71 16.48 -3.48
N GLU A 14 -18.44 16.09 -4.72
CA GLU A 14 -19.08 16.68 -5.91
C GLU A 14 -20.37 15.97 -6.35
N ARG A 15 -20.65 14.77 -5.80
CA ARG A 15 -21.77 13.91 -6.25
C ARG A 15 -22.75 13.66 -5.12
N GLN A 16 -24.00 14.11 -5.31
CA GLN A 16 -25.10 13.80 -4.38
C GLN A 16 -25.33 12.29 -4.20
N ASP A 17 -24.96 11.46 -5.19
CA ASP A 17 -25.01 10.00 -5.09
C ASP A 17 -24.12 9.41 -3.99
N ALA A 18 -23.20 10.21 -3.44
CA ALA A 18 -22.34 9.88 -2.31
C ALA A 18 -22.97 10.17 -0.93
N ASP A 19 -24.07 10.92 -0.87
CA ASP A 19 -24.68 11.33 0.39
C ASP A 19 -25.11 10.10 1.20
N TYR A 20 -24.68 10.05 2.46
CA TYR A 20 -24.95 8.96 3.41
C TYR A 20 -24.45 7.57 2.97
N GLU A 21 -23.54 7.51 2.01
CA GLU A 21 -22.97 6.27 1.52
C GLU A 21 -21.59 5.97 2.13
N VAL A 22 -21.21 4.69 2.07
CA VAL A 22 -19.87 4.22 2.44
C VAL A 22 -19.25 3.54 1.24
N PHE A 23 -18.03 3.93 0.92
CA PHE A 23 -17.28 3.45 -0.24
C PHE A 23 -15.91 2.93 0.18
N ASN A 24 -15.51 1.78 -0.36
CA ASN A 24 -14.11 1.37 -0.31
C ASN A 24 -13.34 2.10 -1.41
N VAL A 25 -12.16 2.62 -1.06
CA VAL A 25 -11.24 3.25 -2.00
C VAL A 25 -9.99 2.40 -2.13
N GLY A 26 -9.60 2.09 -3.36
CA GLY A 26 -8.44 1.26 -3.65
C GLY A 26 -8.43 0.83 -5.11
N THR A 27 -7.64 -0.19 -5.43
CA THR A 27 -7.48 -0.66 -6.82
C THR A 27 -8.33 -1.89 -7.15
N GLY A 28 -8.85 -2.59 -6.14
CA GLY A 28 -9.44 -3.92 -6.30
C GLY A 28 -8.44 -5.03 -6.64
N ARG A 29 -7.14 -4.71 -6.66
CA ARG A 29 -6.06 -5.68 -6.91
C ARG A 29 -5.39 -6.01 -5.59
N SER A 30 -5.25 -7.30 -5.29
CA SER A 30 -4.44 -7.79 -4.18
C SER A 30 -2.99 -7.97 -4.61
N LEU A 31 -2.05 -7.56 -3.77
CA LEU A 31 -0.62 -7.83 -3.93
C LEU A 31 -0.09 -8.47 -2.66
N THR A 32 0.81 -9.43 -2.81
CA THR A 32 1.54 -10.05 -1.69
C THR A 32 2.73 -9.18 -1.29
N ILE A 33 3.19 -9.33 -0.03
CA ILE A 33 4.41 -8.66 0.45
C ILE A 33 5.62 -9.02 -0.43
N LEU A 34 5.72 -10.27 -0.88
CA LEU A 34 6.80 -10.72 -1.76
C LEU A 34 6.78 -10.02 -3.12
N GLN A 35 5.60 -9.86 -3.74
CA GLN A 35 5.48 -9.12 -5.00
C GLN A 35 5.91 -7.65 -4.84
N ILE A 36 5.51 -7.02 -3.74
CA ILE A 36 5.91 -5.63 -3.44
C ILE A 36 7.43 -5.54 -3.25
N ALA A 37 8.01 -6.44 -2.46
CA ALA A 37 9.45 -6.50 -2.21
C ALA A 37 10.24 -6.68 -3.51
N GLN A 38 9.81 -7.59 -4.40
CA GLN A 38 10.48 -7.82 -5.68
C GLN A 38 10.48 -6.58 -6.58
N VAL A 39 9.35 -5.87 -6.66
CA VAL A 39 9.27 -4.64 -7.45
C VAL A 39 10.21 -3.58 -6.88
N LEU A 40 10.23 -3.40 -5.55
CA LEU A 40 11.16 -2.45 -4.91
C LEU A 40 12.63 -2.83 -5.16
N ILE A 41 12.99 -4.10 -5.00
CA ILE A 41 14.35 -4.62 -5.26
C ILE A 41 14.79 -4.32 -6.70
N ASN A 42 13.91 -4.59 -7.68
CA ASN A 42 14.23 -4.36 -9.09
C ASN A 42 14.53 -2.88 -9.37
N HIS A 43 13.85 -1.95 -8.69
CA HIS A 43 14.02 -0.51 -8.92
C HIS A 43 15.09 0.16 -8.05
N LEU A 44 15.37 -0.37 -6.84
CA LEU A 44 16.31 0.22 -5.88
C LEU A 44 17.69 -0.44 -5.89
N ALA A 45 17.75 -1.74 -6.17
CA ALA A 45 18.96 -2.54 -6.08
C ALA A 45 19.27 -3.28 -7.38
N GLU A 46 18.58 -2.95 -8.49
CA GLU A 46 18.78 -3.57 -9.81
C GLU A 46 18.69 -5.11 -9.80
N GLY A 47 17.95 -5.68 -8.83
CA GLY A 47 17.85 -7.14 -8.65
C GLY A 47 19.04 -7.79 -7.93
N GLU A 48 19.99 -7.02 -7.40
CA GLU A 48 21.20 -7.55 -6.75
C GLU A 48 20.98 -8.01 -5.30
N VAL A 49 19.78 -7.80 -4.75
CA VAL A 49 19.42 -8.16 -3.38
C VAL A 49 18.23 -9.12 -3.41
N GLU A 50 18.27 -10.14 -2.57
CA GLU A 50 17.17 -11.09 -2.40
C GLU A 50 16.37 -10.79 -1.11
N PRO A 51 15.03 -10.90 -1.13
CA PRO A 51 14.22 -10.70 0.06
C PRO A 51 14.42 -11.85 1.06
N GLN A 52 14.70 -11.51 2.31
CA GLN A 52 14.76 -12.50 3.38
C GLN A 52 13.35 -12.92 3.83
N ILE A 53 13.01 -14.20 3.66
CA ILE A 53 11.72 -14.76 4.12
C ILE A 53 11.88 -15.33 5.53
N VAL A 54 11.41 -14.57 6.53
CA VAL A 54 11.59 -14.91 7.95
C VAL A 54 10.56 -15.90 8.51
N GLY A 55 9.44 -16.13 7.81
CA GLY A 55 8.36 -17.02 8.26
C GLY A 55 7.58 -16.52 9.48
N GLN A 56 7.84 -15.29 9.93
CA GLN A 56 7.25 -14.64 11.09
C GLN A 56 6.12 -13.70 10.68
N TYR A 57 5.20 -13.42 11.60
CA TYR A 57 4.14 -12.43 11.41
C TYR A 57 3.84 -11.67 12.70
N ARG A 58 3.23 -10.47 12.58
CA ARG A 58 2.79 -9.74 13.76
C ARG A 58 1.42 -10.24 14.22
N ARG A 59 1.27 -10.44 15.54
CA ARG A 59 -0.02 -10.76 16.14
C ARG A 59 -0.98 -9.61 15.88
N GLY A 60 -2.09 -9.91 15.21
CA GLY A 60 -3.09 -8.92 14.81
C GLY A 60 -3.01 -8.50 13.33
N ASP A 61 -1.96 -8.89 12.60
CA ASP A 61 -1.90 -8.65 11.16
C ASP A 61 -3.03 -9.41 10.43
N ILE A 62 -3.72 -8.69 9.55
CA ILE A 62 -4.72 -9.27 8.66
C ILE A 62 -4.00 -9.95 7.49
N ARG A 63 -4.45 -11.16 7.12
CA ARG A 63 -3.80 -11.95 6.05
C ARG A 63 -4.02 -11.38 4.65
N HIS A 64 -5.22 -10.88 4.38
CA HIS A 64 -5.60 -10.31 3.09
C HIS A 64 -6.48 -9.08 3.32
N CYS A 65 -6.09 -7.96 2.73
CA CYS A 65 -6.85 -6.71 2.76
C CYS A 65 -6.81 -6.08 1.37
N PHE A 66 -7.95 -6.01 0.69
CA PHE A 66 -8.11 -5.35 -0.60
C PHE A 66 -9.53 -4.81 -0.72
N ALA A 67 -9.68 -3.72 -1.47
CA ALA A 67 -10.95 -3.00 -1.59
C ALA A 67 -11.82 -3.58 -2.72
N ASP A 68 -13.02 -4.06 -2.42
CA ASP A 68 -14.05 -4.16 -3.46
C ASP A 68 -14.54 -2.74 -3.81
N ILE A 69 -14.23 -2.32 -5.03
CA ILE A 69 -14.53 -0.98 -5.56
C ILE A 69 -15.76 -0.96 -6.49
N GLY A 70 -16.58 -2.02 -6.50
CA GLY A 70 -17.78 -2.09 -7.33
C GLY A 70 -18.76 -0.94 -7.06
N ARG A 71 -19.04 -0.66 -5.78
CA ARG A 71 -19.99 0.40 -5.38
C ARG A 71 -19.52 1.79 -5.82
N ILE A 72 -18.26 2.15 -5.55
CA ILE A 72 -17.74 3.48 -5.88
C ILE A 72 -17.59 3.68 -7.39
N ARG A 73 -17.28 2.61 -8.14
CA ARG A 73 -17.30 2.61 -9.61
C ARG A 73 -18.69 2.90 -10.15
N GLN A 74 -19.70 2.20 -9.64
CA GLN A 74 -21.07 2.31 -10.12
C GLN A 74 -21.69 3.67 -9.79
N LYS A 75 -21.56 4.14 -8.54
CA LYS A 75 -22.24 5.37 -8.10
C LYS A 75 -21.46 6.64 -8.46
N LEU A 76 -20.13 6.64 -8.32
CA LEU A 76 -19.32 7.85 -8.46
C LEU A 76 -18.43 7.86 -9.71
N GLY A 77 -18.43 6.79 -10.51
CA GLY A 77 -17.54 6.66 -11.67
C GLY A 77 -16.06 6.54 -11.32
N PHE A 78 -15.73 6.26 -10.05
CA PHE A 78 -14.34 6.16 -9.62
C PHE A 78 -13.64 4.97 -10.28
N GLN A 79 -12.50 5.22 -10.94
CA GLN A 79 -11.59 4.17 -11.38
C GLN A 79 -10.16 4.56 -11.01
N PRO A 80 -9.35 3.68 -10.38
CA PRO A 80 -7.94 3.99 -10.10
C PRO A 80 -7.20 4.25 -11.41
N GLN A 81 -6.38 5.30 -11.46
CA GLN A 81 -5.71 5.74 -12.68
C GLN A 81 -4.22 5.41 -12.68
N VAL A 82 -3.61 5.27 -11.51
CA VAL A 82 -2.16 5.04 -11.41
C VAL A 82 -1.90 3.55 -11.24
N ALA A 83 -1.07 2.99 -12.13
CA ALA A 83 -0.63 1.60 -12.04
C ALA A 83 0.25 1.38 -10.80
N PHE A 84 0.39 0.13 -10.34
CA PHE A 84 1.21 -0.14 -9.16
C PHE A 84 2.68 0.18 -9.43
N GLU A 85 3.18 -0.26 -10.58
CA GLU A 85 4.56 -0.10 -11.03
C GLU A 85 4.91 1.39 -11.22
N GLU A 86 3.99 2.16 -11.79
CA GLU A 86 4.10 3.62 -11.94
C GLU A 86 4.15 4.31 -10.57
N GLY A 87 3.22 3.98 -9.67
CA GLY A 87 3.21 4.57 -8.33
C GLY A 87 4.43 4.19 -7.48
N VAL A 88 5.03 3.02 -7.72
CA VAL A 88 6.31 2.65 -7.07
C VAL A 88 7.46 3.46 -7.66
N ALA A 89 7.49 3.68 -8.97
CA ALA A 89 8.51 4.53 -9.59
C ALA A 89 8.47 5.97 -9.04
N ASP A 90 7.27 6.55 -8.89
CA ASP A 90 7.07 7.86 -8.27
C ASP A 90 7.61 7.90 -6.83
N LEU A 91 7.25 6.88 -6.03
CA LEU A 91 7.74 6.76 -4.66
C LEU A 91 9.28 6.68 -4.61
N ILE A 92 9.89 5.90 -5.50
CA ILE A 92 11.35 5.72 -5.53
C ILE A 92 12.06 7.00 -5.95
N SER A 93 11.51 7.73 -6.91
CA SER A 93 12.02 9.06 -7.29
C SER A 93 12.08 9.97 -6.07
N TRP A 94 10.99 10.03 -5.29
CA TRP A 94 10.93 10.85 -4.08
C TRP A 94 11.88 10.34 -2.97
N VAL A 95 11.94 9.02 -2.74
CA VAL A 95 12.78 8.40 -1.70
C VAL A 95 14.27 8.63 -1.93
N ARG A 96 14.73 8.68 -3.19
CA ARG A 96 16.15 8.96 -3.53
C ARG A 96 16.61 10.35 -3.07
N GLU A 97 15.68 11.27 -2.83
CA GLU A 97 15.96 12.62 -2.34
C GLU A 97 15.88 12.71 -0.80
N GLN A 98 15.56 11.62 -0.10
CA GLN A 98 15.43 11.58 1.36
C GLN A 98 16.64 10.94 2.04
N GLU A 99 16.97 11.40 3.24
CA GLU A 99 17.89 10.68 4.12
C GLU A 99 17.17 9.53 4.83
N ALA A 100 17.73 8.32 4.74
CA ALA A 100 17.19 7.14 5.40
C ALA A 100 17.97 6.81 6.67
N THR A 101 17.26 6.64 7.79
CA THR A 101 17.80 6.05 9.02
C THR A 101 17.20 4.66 9.21
N ASP A 102 18.04 3.63 9.27
CA ASP A 102 17.57 2.27 9.53
C ASP A 102 17.23 2.08 11.02
N GLY A 103 15.93 1.99 11.31
CA GLY A 103 15.39 1.74 12.64
C GLY A 103 14.99 0.28 12.89
N PHE A 104 15.23 -0.64 11.96
CA PHE A 104 14.67 -1.99 12.01
C PHE A 104 15.02 -2.73 13.30
N GLY A 105 16.29 -2.69 13.73
CA GLY A 105 16.74 -3.40 14.93
C GLY A 105 16.12 -2.89 16.24
N VAL A 106 15.75 -1.61 16.29
CA VAL A 106 15.04 -1.03 17.44
C VAL A 106 13.61 -1.55 17.48
N VAL A 107 12.91 -1.47 16.34
CA VAL A 107 11.51 -1.91 16.21
C VAL A 107 11.37 -3.41 16.44
N ASP A 108 12.25 -4.25 15.89
CA ASP A 108 12.20 -5.70 16.11
C ASP A 108 12.33 -6.06 17.60
N ARG A 109 13.25 -5.40 18.32
CA ARG A 109 13.43 -5.61 19.76
C ARG A 109 12.18 -5.21 20.56
N GLU A 110 11.57 -4.08 20.23
CA GLU A 110 10.33 -3.63 20.88
C GLU A 110 9.17 -4.59 20.62
N LEU A 111 9.00 -5.05 19.39
CA LEU A 111 7.92 -5.97 19.02
C LEU A 111 8.09 -7.33 19.71
N ARG A 112 9.32 -7.85 19.79
CA ARG A 112 9.64 -9.08 20.54
C ARG A 112 9.43 -8.92 22.04
N GLY A 113 9.87 -7.80 22.61
CA GLY A 113 9.65 -7.50 24.03
C GLY A 113 8.17 -7.41 24.42
N LYS A 114 7.29 -7.11 23.45
CA LYS A 114 5.83 -7.10 23.61
C LYS A 114 5.15 -8.41 23.19
N GLU A 115 5.91 -9.45 22.84
CA GLU A 115 5.40 -10.74 22.35
C GLU A 115 4.45 -10.60 21.13
N LEU A 116 4.76 -9.64 20.26
CA LEU A 116 3.96 -9.34 19.06
C LEU A 116 4.47 -10.05 17.81
N ILE A 117 5.67 -10.63 17.84
CA ILE A 117 6.19 -11.46 16.75
C ILE A 117 5.91 -12.92 17.06
N VAL A 118 5.28 -13.62 16.11
CA VAL A 118 5.01 -15.06 16.15
C VAL A 118 5.82 -15.75 15.06
#